data_AF-A0A4Y2H9I5-F1
#
_entry.id   AF-A0A4Y2H9I5-F1
#
_cell.length_a   1.000
_cell.length_b   1.000
_cell.length_c   1.000
_cell.angle_alpha   90.00
_cell.angle_beta   90.00
_cell.angle_gamma   90.00
#
_symmetry.space_group_name_H-M   'P 1'
#
loop_
_entity.id
_entity.type
_entity.pdbx_description
1 polymer ?
#
loop_
_entity_poly.entity_id
_entity_poly.type
_entity_poly.pdbx_seq_one_letter_code
_entity_poly.pdbx_strand_id
1 'polypeptide(L)'
;MNNTLPSPQSQQFEILTKCVSQQQAPGTKIPQINLQKTISATDKLKNAIADHKIDLIIAQEPYVYNETIAGTPQRWVKWSSKNKKAVILAPINLPPVVLTPKENAITIKINLNKKPCTIVSAYSSPLEDVENTLQDIQDYINEKFTTRTKL
;
A
#
# COMPACT_ATOMS: atom_id res chain seq x y z
N MET A 1 38.99 26.03 5.79
CA MET A 1 37.54 25.89 5.51
C MET A 1 37.40 24.75 4.51
N ASN A 2 37.05 23.54 4.95
CA ASN A 2 36.78 22.40 4.06
C ASN A 2 35.32 22.02 4.23
N ASN A 3 34.45 22.50 3.34
CA ASN A 3 33.08 22.02 3.23
C ASN A 3 33.07 20.82 2.28
N THR A 4 33.35 19.64 2.80
CA THR A 4 33.06 18.39 2.09
C THR A 4 31.54 18.18 2.08
N LEU A 5 30.96 18.16 0.87
CA LEU A 5 29.54 17.88 0.66
C LEU A 5 29.24 16.45 1.18
N PRO A 6 28.22 16.24 2.02
CA PRO A 6 27.90 14.91 2.53
C PRO A 6 27.49 13.98 1.40
N SER A 7 27.87 12.70 1.52
CA SER A 7 27.59 11.68 0.52
C SER A 7 26.07 11.47 0.35
N PRO A 8 25.60 11.06 -0.84
CA PRO A 8 24.17 10.84 -1.10
C PRO A 8 23.50 9.87 -0.10
N GLN A 9 24.25 8.87 0.38
CA GLN A 9 23.78 7.92 1.39
C GLN A 9 23.57 8.60 2.75
N SER A 10 24.49 9.48 3.18
CA SER A 10 24.35 10.20 4.45
C SER A 10 23.20 11.22 4.42
N GLN A 11 22.94 11.83 3.26
CA GLN A 11 21.76 12.68 3.04
C GLN A 11 20.44 11.88 3.09
N GLN A 12 20.41 10.67 2.52
CA GLN A 12 19.23 9.81 2.57
C GLN A 12 18.91 9.35 4.00
N PHE A 13 19.95 9.01 4.80
CA PHE A 13 19.79 8.73 6.22
C PHE A 13 19.30 9.95 7.00
N GLU A 14 19.80 11.16 6.75
CA GLU A 14 19.31 12.39 7.41
C GLU A 14 17.84 12.70 7.11
N ILE A 15 17.41 12.55 5.84
CA ILE A 15 16.02 12.80 5.43
C ILE A 15 15.08 11.83 6.15
N LEU A 16 15.44 10.54 6.19
CA LEU A 16 14.66 9.52 6.91
C LEU A 16 14.61 9.79 8.42
N THR A 17 15.71 10.29 9.01
CA THR A 17 15.81 10.52 10.46
C THR A 17 15.02 11.77 10.91
N LYS A 18 14.97 12.83 10.09
CA LYS A 18 14.21 14.05 10.40
C LYS A 18 12.70 13.85 10.43
N CYS A 19 12.15 12.96 9.58
CA CYS A 19 10.72 12.63 9.58
C CYS A 19 10.30 11.90 10.86
N VAL A 20 11.21 11.15 11.49
CA VAL A 20 10.93 10.31 12.67
C VAL A 20 10.94 11.12 13.97
N SER A 21 11.76 12.17 14.08
CA SER A 21 11.92 12.94 15.33
C SER A 21 10.77 13.89 15.67
N GLN A 22 9.83 14.14 14.75
CA GLN A 22 8.70 15.07 14.96
C GLN A 22 7.36 14.38 15.29
N GLN A 23 7.30 13.05 15.33
CA GLN A 23 6.05 12.31 15.47
C GLN A 23 5.74 11.99 16.94
N GLN A 24 4.99 12.88 17.60
CA GLN A 24 4.73 12.85 19.06
C GLN A 24 3.60 11.89 19.52
N ALA A 25 3.05 11.06 18.63
CA ALA A 25 2.20 9.90 18.96
C ALA A 25 2.60 8.75 18.02
N PRO A 26 2.41 7.46 18.37
CA PRO A 26 2.66 6.39 17.41
C PRO A 26 1.67 6.54 16.25
N GLY A 27 2.11 7.20 15.19
CA GLY A 27 1.29 7.44 14.01
C GLY A 27 0.97 6.11 13.33
N THR A 28 -0.17 6.05 12.65
CA THR A 28 -0.53 4.90 11.83
C THR A 28 0.57 4.63 10.80
N LYS A 29 1.07 3.40 10.77
CA LYS A 29 2.20 3.00 9.92
C LYS A 29 1.69 2.32 8.67
N ILE A 30 1.81 3.03 7.55
CA ILE A 30 1.34 2.58 6.24
C ILE A 30 2.50 2.65 5.23
N PRO A 31 3.37 1.64 5.15
CA PRO A 31 4.36 1.57 4.08
C PRO A 31 3.68 1.37 2.72
N GLN A 32 4.29 1.99 1.71
CA GLN A 32 4.04 1.70 0.31
C GLN A 32 5.25 0.99 -0.30
N ILE A 33 5.06 -0.14 -0.99
CA ILE A 33 6.16 -0.95 -1.53
C ILE A 33 5.79 -1.68 -2.82
N ASN A 34 6.68 -1.69 -3.81
CA ASN A 34 6.61 -2.62 -4.93
C ASN A 34 7.42 -3.89 -4.59
N LEU A 35 6.78 -5.07 -4.65
CA LEU A 35 7.36 -6.38 -4.29
C LEU A 35 7.95 -7.14 -5.48
N GLN A 36 7.85 -6.59 -6.70
CA GLN A 36 8.41 -7.13 -7.94
C GLN A 36 8.13 -8.62 -8.15
N LYS A 37 6.94 -9.06 -7.74
CA LYS A 37 6.45 -10.45 -7.79
C LYS A 37 7.39 -11.45 -7.13
N THR A 38 8.25 -11.01 -6.22
CA THR A 38 9.33 -11.84 -5.69
C THR A 38 8.96 -12.40 -4.32
N ILE A 39 9.11 -13.71 -4.15
CA ILE A 39 8.87 -14.40 -2.86
C ILE A 39 9.78 -13.85 -1.75
N SER A 40 11.05 -13.59 -2.04
CA SER A 40 12.02 -13.04 -1.09
C SER A 40 11.62 -11.67 -0.54
N ALA A 41 11.11 -10.77 -1.40
CA ALA A 41 10.61 -9.46 -0.96
C ALA A 41 9.36 -9.61 -0.08
N THR A 42 8.49 -10.55 -0.45
CA THR A 42 7.26 -10.85 0.31
C THR A 42 7.59 -11.43 1.69
N ASP A 43 8.57 -12.33 1.79
CA ASP A 43 9.01 -12.90 3.07
C ASP A 43 9.68 -11.86 3.97
N LYS A 44 10.51 -10.97 3.41
CA LYS A 44 11.05 -9.82 4.15
C LYS A 44 9.94 -8.90 4.68
N LEU A 45 8.92 -8.66 3.87
CA LEU A 45 7.76 -7.86 4.27
C LEU A 45 7.01 -8.51 5.46
N LYS A 46 6.86 -9.85 5.49
CA LYS A 46 6.25 -10.56 6.63
C LYS A 46 6.96 -10.27 7.94
N ASN A 47 8.29 -10.30 7.94
CA ASN A 47 9.09 -10.03 9.14
C ASN A 47 8.95 -8.56 9.55
N ALA A 48 9.08 -7.64 8.58
CA ALA A 48 8.96 -6.20 8.80
C ALA A 48 7.62 -5.79 9.44
N ILE A 49 6.53 -6.49 9.11
CA ILE A 49 5.20 -6.23 9.69
C ILE A 49 5.22 -6.34 11.22
N ALA A 50 5.83 -7.40 11.75
CA ALA A 50 5.92 -7.63 13.19
C ALA A 50 6.93 -6.66 13.83
N ASP A 51 8.12 -6.54 13.25
CA ASP A 51 9.24 -5.75 13.78
C ASP A 51 8.88 -4.25 13.89
N HIS A 52 8.13 -3.74 12.91
CA HIS A 52 7.79 -2.33 12.85
C HIS A 52 6.36 -2.02 13.32
N LYS A 53 5.57 -3.04 13.72
CA LYS A 53 4.16 -2.89 14.13
C LYS A 53 3.35 -2.15 13.04
N ILE A 54 3.36 -2.70 11.83
CA ILE A 54 2.72 -2.10 10.66
C ILE A 54 1.20 -2.30 10.73
N ASP A 55 0.43 -1.25 10.47
CA ASP A 55 -1.03 -1.26 10.59
C ASP A 55 -1.74 -1.62 9.27
N LEU A 56 -1.17 -1.21 8.14
CA LEU A 56 -1.72 -1.44 6.80
C LEU A 56 -0.60 -1.35 5.77
N ILE A 57 -0.67 -2.08 4.66
CA ILE A 57 0.33 -2.01 3.58
C ILE A 57 -0.36 -1.69 2.27
N ILE A 58 0.24 -0.76 1.51
CA ILE A 58 -0.09 -0.51 0.12
C ILE A 58 1.02 -1.16 -0.71
N ALA A 59 0.72 -2.24 -1.43
CA ALA A 59 1.73 -2.93 -2.21
C ALA A 59 1.41 -3.01 -3.70
N GLN A 60 2.46 -3.03 -4.51
CA GLN A 60 2.40 -3.28 -5.95
C GLN A 60 3.20 -4.54 -6.30
N GLU A 61 2.82 -5.17 -7.39
CA GLU A 61 3.41 -6.42 -7.89
C GLU A 61 3.62 -7.48 -6.81
N PRO A 62 2.57 -7.89 -6.08
CA PRO A 62 2.71 -8.96 -5.10
C PRO A 62 3.10 -10.29 -5.77
N TYR A 63 3.71 -11.20 -5.00
CA TYR A 63 3.93 -12.57 -5.46
C TYR A 63 2.58 -13.28 -5.64
N VAL A 64 2.35 -13.86 -6.82
CA VAL A 64 1.13 -14.60 -7.17
C VAL A 64 1.51 -16.06 -7.44
N TYR A 65 0.82 -16.98 -6.80
CA TYR A 65 0.97 -18.42 -6.96
C TYR A 65 -0.41 -19.07 -7.07
N ASN A 66 -0.61 -19.96 -8.06
CA ASN A 66 -1.91 -20.56 -8.39
C ASN A 66 -3.04 -19.52 -8.44
N GLU A 67 -2.83 -18.47 -9.24
CA GLU A 67 -3.79 -17.36 -9.42
C GLU A 67 -4.15 -16.59 -8.15
N THR A 68 -3.42 -16.78 -7.04
CA THR A 68 -3.72 -16.14 -5.76
C THR A 68 -2.50 -15.40 -5.25
N ILE A 69 -2.71 -14.18 -4.71
CA ILE A 69 -1.65 -13.47 -3.99
C ILE A 69 -1.19 -14.31 -2.80
N ALA A 70 0.08 -14.71 -2.82
CA ALA A 70 0.68 -15.61 -1.85
C ALA A 70 1.62 -14.87 -0.88
N GLY A 71 1.96 -15.52 0.22
CA GLY A 71 2.90 -14.95 1.20
C GLY A 71 2.34 -13.79 2.03
N THR A 72 1.02 -13.64 2.14
CA THR A 72 0.43 -12.74 3.15
C THR A 72 0.53 -13.36 4.55
N PRO A 73 0.82 -12.58 5.61
CA PRO A 73 0.80 -13.10 6.97
C PRO A 73 -0.56 -13.70 7.36
N GLN A 74 -0.55 -14.59 8.35
CA GLN A 74 -1.79 -15.13 8.91
C GLN A 74 -2.63 -14.00 9.53
N ARG A 75 -3.96 -14.08 9.41
CA ARG A 75 -4.93 -13.08 9.91
C ARG A 75 -4.83 -11.71 9.22
N TRP A 76 -4.22 -11.64 8.04
CA TRP A 76 -4.30 -10.48 7.16
C TRP A 76 -5.24 -10.76 6.00
N VAL A 77 -6.00 -9.74 5.62
CA VAL A 77 -6.88 -9.72 4.45
C VAL A 77 -6.20 -8.96 3.32
N LYS A 78 -6.57 -9.30 2.09
CA LYS A 78 -6.00 -8.75 0.87
C LYS A 78 -7.11 -8.33 -0.09
N TRP A 79 -7.02 -7.10 -0.59
CA TRP A 79 -7.88 -6.59 -1.65
C TRP A 79 -7.01 -6.17 -2.81
N SER A 80 -7.27 -6.68 -4.01
CA SER A 80 -6.42 -6.46 -5.16
C SER A 80 -7.17 -5.86 -6.34
N SER A 81 -6.43 -5.21 -7.24
CA SER A 81 -6.90 -4.90 -8.59
C SER A 81 -7.23 -6.19 -9.35
N LYS A 82 -7.97 -6.08 -10.46
CA LYS A 82 -8.36 -7.23 -11.29
C LYS A 82 -7.14 -7.97 -11.83
N ASN A 83 -6.12 -7.24 -12.28
CA ASN A 83 -4.87 -7.83 -12.75
C ASN A 83 -3.90 -8.27 -11.63
N LYS A 84 -4.30 -8.11 -10.35
CA LYS A 84 -3.52 -8.48 -9.15
C LYS A 84 -2.17 -7.75 -9.02
N LYS A 85 -1.91 -6.69 -9.80
CA LYS A 85 -0.68 -5.89 -9.72
C LYS A 85 -0.72 -4.82 -8.64
N ALA A 86 -1.89 -4.45 -8.11
CA ALA A 86 -2.03 -3.55 -6.97
C ALA A 86 -2.80 -4.26 -5.85
N VAL A 87 -2.34 -4.12 -4.60
CA VAL A 87 -2.97 -4.75 -3.44
C VAL A 87 -2.92 -3.84 -2.21
N ILE A 88 -3.95 -3.94 -1.38
CA ILE A 88 -3.97 -3.41 -0.01
C ILE A 88 -4.03 -4.60 0.94
N LEU A 89 -3.13 -4.63 1.92
CA LEU A 89 -3.07 -5.66 2.95
C LEU A 89 -3.35 -5.02 4.31
N ALA A 90 -4.23 -5.63 5.11
CA ALA A 90 -4.49 -5.17 6.47
C ALA A 90 -4.81 -6.34 7.41
N PRO A 91 -4.64 -6.19 8.72
CA PRO A 91 -5.19 -7.09 9.73
C PRO A 91 -6.71 -7.29 9.57
N ILE A 92 -7.20 -8.51 9.80
CA ILE A 92 -8.63 -8.88 9.64
C ILE A 92 -9.59 -8.10 10.56
N ASN A 93 -9.10 -7.52 11.65
CA ASN A 93 -9.88 -6.72 12.61
C ASN A 93 -10.08 -5.26 12.17
N LEU A 94 -9.58 -4.87 11.00
CA LEU A 94 -9.81 -3.58 10.38
C LEU A 94 -10.79 -3.73 9.22
N PRO A 95 -12.12 -3.74 9.44
CA PRO A 95 -13.10 -3.95 8.36
C PRO A 95 -13.28 -2.66 7.54
N PRO A 96 -12.82 -2.60 6.28
CA PRO A 96 -13.08 -1.45 5.45
C PRO A 96 -14.36 -1.63 4.61
N VAL A 97 -14.80 -0.53 4.01
CA VAL A 97 -15.67 -0.61 2.83
C VAL A 97 -14.78 -0.71 1.60
N VAL A 98 -14.84 -1.85 0.91
CA VAL A 98 -14.07 -2.10 -0.31
C VAL A 98 -14.89 -1.60 -1.50
N LEU A 99 -14.28 -0.81 -2.38
CA LEU A 99 -14.91 -0.41 -3.65
C LEU A 99 -14.66 -1.46 -4.72
N THR A 100 -15.44 -1.40 -5.80
CA THR A 100 -15.29 -2.33 -6.93
C THR A 100 -13.86 -2.29 -7.46
N PRO A 101 -13.14 -3.43 -7.54
CA PRO A 101 -11.80 -3.47 -8.10
C PRO A 101 -11.77 -2.96 -9.54
N LYS A 102 -10.79 -2.13 -9.86
CA LYS A 102 -10.48 -1.67 -11.22
C LYS A 102 -9.34 -2.50 -11.80
N GLU A 103 -8.98 -2.25 -13.05
CA GLU A 103 -7.98 -3.09 -13.74
C GLU A 103 -6.62 -2.97 -13.06
N ASN A 104 -6.17 -1.73 -12.84
CA ASN A 104 -4.86 -1.38 -12.32
C ASN A 104 -4.88 -0.86 -10.89
N ALA A 105 -6.07 -0.71 -10.30
CA ALA A 105 -6.23 -0.13 -8.97
C ALA A 105 -7.28 -0.84 -8.10
N ILE A 106 -7.14 -0.66 -6.79
CA ILE A 106 -8.08 -1.09 -5.77
C ILE A 106 -8.20 -0.02 -4.70
N THR A 107 -9.42 0.20 -4.22
CA THR A 107 -9.71 1.22 -3.22
C THR A 107 -10.46 0.64 -2.03
N ILE A 108 -10.04 1.04 -0.84
CA ILE A 108 -10.79 0.81 0.39
C ILE A 108 -11.08 2.13 1.10
N LYS A 109 -12.14 2.14 1.90
CA LYS A 109 -12.41 3.19 2.87
C LYS A 109 -12.38 2.62 4.27
N ILE A 110 -11.66 3.30 5.14
CA ILE A 110 -11.39 2.84 6.50
C ILE A 110 -11.37 4.04 7.44
N ASN A 111 -11.77 3.84 8.70
CA ASN A 111 -11.59 4.84 9.73
C ASN A 111 -10.23 4.62 10.41
N LEU A 112 -9.28 5.53 10.17
CA LEU A 112 -7.98 5.54 10.84
C LEU A 112 -7.99 6.63 11.90
N ASN A 113 -7.74 6.27 13.17
CA ASN A 113 -7.75 7.21 14.30
C ASN A 113 -9.02 8.07 14.35
N LYS A 114 -10.19 7.45 14.16
CA LYS A 114 -11.53 8.09 14.12
C LYS A 114 -11.74 9.08 12.97
N LYS A 115 -10.85 9.09 11.96
CA LYS A 115 -11.00 9.89 10.74
C LYS A 115 -11.25 8.99 9.54
N PRO A 116 -12.27 9.27 8.72
CA PRO A 116 -12.48 8.53 7.48
C PRO A 116 -11.32 8.79 6.52
N CYS A 117 -10.78 7.70 5.97
CA CYS A 117 -9.68 7.72 5.02
C CYS A 117 -10.02 6.80 3.86
N THR A 118 -9.76 7.28 2.63
CA THR A 118 -9.80 6.47 1.42
C THR A 118 -8.37 6.14 1.04
N ILE A 119 -8.07 4.86 0.85
CA ILE A 119 -6.74 4.38 0.46
C ILE A 119 -6.88 3.71 -0.90
N VAL A 120 -6.05 4.14 -1.85
CA VAL A 120 -5.97 3.58 -3.18
C VAL A 120 -4.60 2.93 -3.36
N SER A 121 -4.57 1.67 -3.77
CA SER A 121 -3.37 1.05 -4.33
C SER A 121 -3.55 0.99 -5.83
N ALA A 122 -2.57 1.48 -6.58
CA ALA A 122 -2.57 1.46 -8.04
C ALA A 122 -1.17 1.09 -8.56
N TYR A 123 -1.13 0.47 -9.72
CA TYR A 123 0.11 0.15 -10.42
C TYR A 123 -0.03 0.50 -11.91
N SER A 124 0.80 1.43 -12.37
CA SER A 124 0.96 1.73 -13.79
C SER A 124 2.13 0.93 -14.34
N SER A 125 1.86 0.03 -15.29
CA SER A 125 2.91 -0.72 -15.97
C SER A 125 3.78 0.22 -16.81
N PRO A 126 5.12 0.07 -16.82
CA PRO A 126 5.98 0.86 -17.69
C PRO A 126 5.81 0.54 -19.18
N LEU A 127 5.08 -0.55 -19.49
CA LEU A 127 4.80 -1.01 -20.85
C LEU A 127 3.39 -0.66 -21.34
N GLU A 128 2.57 -0.02 -20.50
CA GLU A 128 1.18 0.33 -20.80
C GLU A 128 1.00 1.85 -20.61
N ASP A 129 -0.04 2.41 -21.23
CA ASP A 129 -0.36 3.83 -21.12
C ASP A 129 -0.76 4.19 -19.69
N VAL A 130 -0.17 5.25 -19.15
CA VAL A 130 -0.42 5.73 -17.78
C VAL A 130 -1.88 6.20 -17.60
N GLU A 131 -2.50 6.66 -18.68
CA GLU A 131 -3.88 7.09 -18.77
C GLU A 131 -4.86 6.03 -18.27
N ASN A 132 -4.59 4.74 -18.53
CA ASN A 132 -5.45 3.65 -18.05
C ASN A 132 -5.50 3.62 -16.51
N THR A 133 -4.34 3.79 -15.86
CA THR A 133 -4.27 3.81 -14.39
C THR A 133 -4.84 5.11 -13.83
N LEU A 134 -4.62 6.24 -14.51
CA LEU A 134 -5.19 7.52 -14.12
C LEU A 134 -6.72 7.53 -14.22
N GLN A 135 -7.29 6.90 -15.26
CA GLN A 135 -8.74 6.76 -15.42
C GLN A 135 -9.33 5.89 -14.31
N ASP A 136 -8.70 4.76 -13.97
CA ASP A 136 -9.12 3.93 -12.84
C ASP A 136 -9.15 4.71 -11.51
N ILE A 137 -8.17 5.59 -11.28
CA ILE A 137 -8.12 6.46 -10.10
C ILE A 137 -9.20 7.55 -10.15
N GLN A 138 -9.38 8.20 -11.31
CA GLN A 138 -10.42 9.22 -11.49
C GLN A 138 -11.81 8.65 -11.27
N ASP A 139 -12.06 7.43 -11.74
CA ASP A 139 -13.32 6.73 -11.50
C ASP A 139 -13.60 6.61 -9.99
N TYR A 140 -12.60 6.27 -9.18
CA TYR A 140 -12.78 6.20 -7.72
C TYR A 140 -13.02 7.56 -7.07
N ILE A 141 -12.42 8.63 -7.60
CA ILE A 141 -12.65 10.00 -7.13
C ILE A 141 -14.08 10.44 -7.48
N ASN A 142 -14.55 10.08 -8.67
CA ASN A 142 -15.86 10.47 -9.19
C ASN A 142 -17.01 9.56 -8.75
N GLU A 143 -16.71 8.36 -8.25
CA GLU A 143 -17.70 7.40 -7.78
C GLU A 143 -18.43 7.98 -6.56
N LYS A 144 -19.65 8.49 -6.82
CA LYS A 144 -20.55 8.92 -5.75
C LYS A 144 -20.88 7.73 -4.87
N PHE A 145 -20.60 7.89 -3.58
CA PHE A 145 -20.67 6.84 -2.59
C PHE A 145 -22.07 6.29 -2.44
N THR A 146 -22.37 5.21 -3.15
CA THR A 146 -23.55 4.40 -2.89
C THR A 146 -23.09 3.19 -2.10
N THR A 147 -23.46 3.17 -0.81
CA THR A 147 -23.21 2.06 0.10
C THR A 147 -23.83 0.79 -0.48
N ARG A 148 -23.04 -0.10 -1.07
CA ARG A 148 -23.50 -1.46 -1.37
C ARG A 148 -23.16 -2.36 -0.20
N THR A 149 -24.17 -2.56 0.63
CA THR A 149 -24.24 -3.57 1.69
C THR A 149 -24.18 -4.97 1.07
N LYS A 150 -23.25 -5.78 1.58
CA LYS A 150 -23.16 -7.26 1.58
C LYS A 150 -23.46 -8.04 0.29
N LEU A 151 -22.52 -8.92 -0.06
CA LEU A 151 -22.82 -10.32 -0.37
C LEU A 151 -22.12 -11.18 0.68
#